data_AF-A0AB35Q7T7-F1
#
_entry.id   AF-A0AB35Q7T7-F1
#
_cell.length_a   1.000
_cell.length_b   1.000
_cell.length_c   1.000
_cell.angle_alpha   90.00
_cell.angle_beta   90.00
_cell.angle_gamma   90.00
#
_symmetry.space_group_name_H-M   'P 1'
#
loop_
_entity.id
_entity.type
_entity.pdbx_description
1 polymer ?
#
loop_
_entity_poly.entity_id
_entity_poly.type
_entity_poly.pdbx_seq_one_letter_code
_entity_poly.pdbx_strand_id
1 'polypeptide(L)'
;MDILREIAGVDYEQFVAGLLHAKTDITGQSASVLLHRDAKHYRIHDVPLLLSQIEVRDIDDVTPQLPALLQEMDKTCKESELEMVILMVTDITSQNSVLHFSDCSLTGYRQVSLPGMTSRKKDILPWLTDRFASYKR
;
A
#
# COMPACT_ATOMS: atom_id res chain seq x y z
N MET A 1 -2.82 -13.05 24.50
CA MET A 1 -2.82 -13.63 23.15
C MET A 1 -3.44 -15.03 23.14
N ASP A 2 -3.36 -15.78 24.25
CA ASP A 2 -3.71 -17.21 24.27
C ASP A 2 -5.21 -17.54 24.35
N ILE A 3 -6.05 -16.63 24.87
CA ILE A 3 -7.49 -16.88 25.03
C ILE A 3 -8.16 -17.21 23.68
N LEU A 4 -7.83 -16.48 22.62
CA LEU A 4 -8.40 -16.73 21.29
C LEU A 4 -7.86 -18.01 20.67
N ARG A 5 -6.60 -18.36 20.93
CA ARG A 5 -5.97 -19.59 20.45
C ARG A 5 -6.64 -20.81 21.05
N GLU A 6 -6.87 -20.81 22.36
CA GLU A 6 -7.53 -21.90 23.07
C GLU A 6 -8.97 -22.11 22.60
N ILE A 7 -9.71 -21.02 22.37
CA ILE A 7 -11.09 -21.09 21.88
C ILE A 7 -11.14 -21.60 20.43
N ALA A 8 -10.22 -21.15 19.58
CA ALA A 8 -10.23 -21.49 18.16
C ALA A 8 -9.79 -22.94 17.87
N GLY A 9 -9.03 -23.58 18.78
CA GLY A 9 -8.58 -24.97 18.61
C GLY A 9 -7.66 -25.18 17.41
N VAL A 10 -6.98 -24.13 16.94
CA VAL A 10 -6.08 -24.18 15.77
C VAL A 10 -4.62 -24.31 16.20
N ASP A 11 -3.82 -24.96 15.36
CA ASP A 11 -2.37 -24.78 15.41
C ASP A 11 -2.05 -23.34 15.01
N TYR A 12 -1.65 -22.54 16.00
CA TYR A 12 -1.44 -21.12 15.84
C TYR A 12 -0.33 -20.79 14.84
N GLU A 13 0.79 -21.51 14.89
CA GLU A 13 1.94 -21.23 14.03
C GLU A 13 1.62 -21.59 12.59
N GLN A 14 1.05 -22.77 12.37
CA GLN A 14 0.63 -23.19 11.04
C GLN A 14 -0.45 -22.26 10.46
N PHE A 15 -1.42 -21.85 11.29
CA PHE A 15 -2.48 -20.92 10.89
C PHE A 15 -1.90 -19.57 10.48
N VAL A 16 -1.02 -18.98 11.29
CA VAL A 16 -0.39 -17.68 10.99
C VAL A 16 0.46 -17.78 9.73
N ALA A 17 1.26 -18.84 9.58
CA ALA A 17 2.09 -19.03 8.38
C ALA A 17 1.24 -19.12 7.09
N GLY A 18 0.15 -19.89 7.14
CA GLY A 18 -0.80 -20.02 6.02
C GLY A 18 -1.53 -18.70 5.73
N LEU A 19 -1.97 -17.98 6.76
CA LEU A 19 -2.63 -16.68 6.63
C LEU A 19 -1.70 -15.64 6.01
N LEU A 20 -0.45 -15.54 6.49
CA LEU A 20 0.53 -14.61 5.94
C LEU A 20 0.85 -14.96 4.49
N HIS A 21 1.02 -16.26 4.16
CA HIS A 21 1.22 -16.69 2.78
C HIS A 21 0.08 -16.22 1.87
N ALA A 22 -1.17 -16.52 2.23
CA ALA A 22 -2.34 -16.14 1.45
C ALA A 22 -2.50 -14.62 1.34
N LYS A 23 -2.12 -13.85 2.37
CA LYS A 23 -2.19 -12.39 2.38
C LYS A 23 -1.17 -11.75 1.43
N THR A 24 0.05 -12.29 1.41
CA THR A 24 1.17 -11.77 0.60
C THR A 24 1.22 -12.33 -0.81
N ASP A 25 0.46 -13.39 -1.11
CA ASP A 25 0.42 -13.95 -2.46
C ASP A 25 -0.31 -13.01 -3.42
N ILE A 26 0.40 -12.60 -4.46
CA ILE A 26 -0.07 -11.74 -5.54
C ILE A 26 -0.07 -12.45 -6.90
N THR A 27 0.24 -13.74 -6.91
CA THR A 27 0.39 -14.54 -8.13
C THR A 27 -0.94 -14.64 -8.86
N GLY A 28 -0.92 -14.42 -10.18
CA GLY A 28 -2.10 -14.57 -11.04
C GLY A 28 -3.17 -13.48 -10.89
N GLN A 29 -3.00 -12.51 -9.98
CA GLN A 29 -3.90 -11.37 -9.86
C GLN A 29 -3.55 -10.28 -10.88
N SER A 30 -4.56 -9.60 -11.40
CA SER A 30 -4.34 -8.47 -12.31
C SER A 30 -3.93 -7.21 -11.54
N ALA A 31 -3.24 -6.28 -12.20
CA ALA A 31 -2.86 -5.00 -11.61
C ALA A 31 -4.08 -4.23 -11.06
N SER A 32 -5.21 -4.25 -11.78
CA SER A 32 -6.46 -3.62 -11.33
C SER A 32 -7.00 -4.25 -10.05
N VAL A 33 -7.01 -5.58 -9.95
CA VAL A 33 -7.43 -6.28 -8.72
C VAL A 33 -6.51 -5.94 -7.56
N LEU A 34 -5.19 -6.01 -7.78
CA LEU A 34 -4.20 -5.73 -6.74
C LEU A 34 -4.24 -4.29 -6.25
N LEU A 35 -4.34 -3.33 -7.17
CA LEU A 35 -4.41 -1.91 -6.83
C LEU A 35 -5.64 -1.61 -5.97
N HIS A 36 -6.78 -2.25 -6.23
CA HIS A 36 -8.03 -1.95 -5.51
C HIS A 36 -8.26 -2.83 -4.27
N ARG A 37 -7.53 -3.95 -4.12
CA ARG A 37 -7.70 -4.95 -3.05
C ARG A 37 -7.73 -4.35 -1.65
N ASP A 38 -6.77 -3.48 -1.33
CA ASP A 38 -6.75 -2.68 -0.10
C ASP A 38 -6.51 -1.20 -0.42
N ALA A 39 -7.38 -0.64 -1.26
CA ALA A 39 -7.42 0.79 -1.51
C ALA A 39 -8.43 1.50 -0.60
N LYS A 40 -8.10 2.73 -0.20
CA LYS A 40 -9.01 3.63 0.52
C LYS A 40 -8.90 5.03 -0.06
N HIS A 41 -10.06 5.66 -0.22
CA HIS A 41 -10.14 7.07 -0.60
C HIS A 41 -9.88 7.94 0.61
N TYR A 42 -9.10 9.00 0.41
CA TYR A 42 -8.84 10.04 1.39
C TYR A 42 -8.97 11.41 0.75
N ARG A 43 -9.15 12.40 1.61
CA ARG A 43 -8.93 13.79 1.27
C ARG A 43 -7.95 14.34 2.30
N ILE A 44 -6.72 14.60 1.87
CA ILE A 44 -5.67 15.19 2.71
C ILE A 44 -5.57 16.66 2.32
N HIS A 45 -5.93 17.56 3.24
CA HIS A 45 -6.23 18.96 2.92
C HIS A 45 -7.26 19.05 1.78
N ASP A 46 -6.95 19.70 0.66
CA ASP A 46 -7.83 19.79 -0.52
C ASP A 46 -7.52 18.78 -1.62
N VAL A 47 -6.64 17.79 -1.36
CA VAL A 47 -6.19 16.81 -2.36
C VAL A 47 -7.01 15.51 -2.22
N PRO A 48 -7.97 15.22 -3.11
CA PRO A 48 -8.62 13.92 -3.18
C PRO A 48 -7.67 12.87 -3.75
N LEU A 49 -7.49 11.77 -3.02
CA LEU A 49 -6.55 10.72 -3.40
C LEU A 49 -7.05 9.31 -3.09
N LEU A 50 -6.47 8.32 -3.77
CA LEU A 50 -6.58 6.91 -3.46
C LEU A 50 -5.25 6.39 -2.91
N LEU A 51 -5.26 5.77 -1.73
CA LEU A 51 -4.07 5.14 -1.13
C LEU A 51 -4.28 3.63 -1.02
N SER A 52 -3.60 2.92 -1.92
CA SER A 52 -3.57 1.46 -2.01
C SER A 52 -2.41 0.88 -1.21
N GLN A 53 -2.61 -0.28 -0.59
CA GLN A 53 -1.56 -1.03 0.08
C GLN A 53 -1.48 -2.47 -0.46
N ILE A 54 -0.28 -2.89 -0.84
CA ILE A 54 0.05 -4.29 -1.18
C ILE A 54 1.11 -4.75 -0.20
N GLU A 55 0.81 -5.80 0.57
CA GLU A 55 1.79 -6.46 1.42
C GLU A 55 2.42 -7.63 0.66
N VAL A 56 3.75 -7.75 0.75
CA VAL A 56 4.58 -8.79 0.15
C VAL A 56 5.60 -9.30 1.16
N ARG A 57 6.22 -10.47 0.91
CA ARG A 57 7.27 -11.01 1.78
C ARG A 57 8.64 -10.44 1.48
N ASP A 58 8.88 -10.14 0.22
CA ASP A 58 10.03 -9.43 -0.29
C ASP A 58 9.52 -8.34 -1.24
N ILE A 59 10.14 -7.16 -1.22
CA ILE A 59 9.78 -6.08 -2.13
C ILE A 59 9.93 -6.51 -3.60
N ASP A 60 10.86 -7.42 -3.89
CA ASP A 60 11.12 -7.90 -5.25
C ASP A 60 9.97 -8.75 -5.81
N ASP A 61 9.08 -9.28 -4.96
CA ASP A 61 7.91 -10.05 -5.38
C ASP A 61 6.97 -9.21 -6.27
N VAL A 62 6.90 -7.89 -6.03
CA VAL A 62 6.04 -6.99 -6.82
C VAL A 62 6.68 -6.53 -8.12
N THR A 63 8.01 -6.63 -8.26
CA THR A 63 8.78 -6.07 -9.37
C THR A 63 8.23 -6.46 -10.75
N PRO A 64 7.85 -7.71 -11.03
CA PRO A 64 7.29 -8.10 -12.33
C PRO A 64 5.95 -7.41 -12.65
N GLN A 65 5.18 -7.04 -11.64
CA GLN A 65 3.84 -6.44 -11.77
C GLN A 65 3.86 -4.91 -11.69
N LEU A 66 4.94 -4.35 -11.15
CA LEU A 66 5.06 -2.92 -10.89
C LEU A 66 4.78 -2.04 -12.13
N PRO A 67 5.29 -2.34 -13.35
CA PRO A 67 4.96 -1.52 -14.53
C PRO A 67 3.46 -1.46 -14.82
N ALA A 68 2.76 -2.59 -14.70
CA ALA A 68 1.31 -2.64 -14.92
C ALA A 68 0.53 -1.94 -13.80
N LEU A 69 1.00 -2.03 -12.55
CA LEU A 69 0.44 -1.31 -11.41
C LEU A 69 0.57 0.20 -11.58
N LEU A 70 1.75 0.70 -11.99
CA LEU A 70 1.95 2.13 -12.25
C LEU A 70 1.05 2.64 -13.38
N GLN A 71 0.89 1.86 -14.44
CA GLN A 71 -0.05 2.20 -15.53
C GLN A 71 -1.51 2.24 -15.04
N GLU A 72 -1.91 1.29 -14.22
CA GLU A 72 -3.26 1.26 -13.65
C GLU A 72 -3.48 2.43 -12.68
N MET A 73 -2.47 2.82 -11.89
CA MET A 73 -2.55 4.02 -11.04
C MET A 73 -2.85 5.28 -11.87
N ASP A 74 -2.14 5.49 -12.98
CA ASP A 74 -2.36 6.63 -13.87
C ASP A 74 -3.76 6.62 -14.50
N LYS A 75 -4.24 5.43 -14.87
CA LYS A 75 -5.60 5.23 -15.40
C LYS A 75 -6.65 5.55 -14.34
N THR A 76 -6.55 4.96 -13.14
CA THR A 76 -7.49 5.19 -12.03
C THR A 76 -7.52 6.66 -11.62
N CYS A 77 -6.37 7.34 -11.60
CA CYS A 77 -6.28 8.76 -11.31
C CYS A 77 -7.12 9.60 -12.28
N LYS A 78 -7.03 9.30 -13.58
CA LYS A 78 -7.77 10.00 -14.65
C LYS A 78 -9.27 9.67 -14.64
N GLU A 79 -9.62 8.41 -14.44
CA GLU A 79 -11.02 7.94 -14.50
C GLU A 79 -11.86 8.36 -13.30
N SER A 80 -11.24 8.53 -12.12
CA SER A 80 -11.93 8.79 -10.86
C SER A 80 -11.88 10.26 -10.42
N GLU A 81 -11.44 11.17 -11.30
CA GLU A 81 -11.24 12.60 -10.99
C GLU A 81 -10.42 12.84 -9.72
N LEU A 82 -9.46 11.94 -9.46
CA LEU A 82 -8.55 12.05 -8.32
C LEU A 82 -7.34 12.89 -8.72
N GLU A 83 -6.81 13.63 -7.76
CA GLU A 83 -5.55 14.34 -7.97
C GLU A 83 -4.34 13.42 -7.82
N MET A 84 -4.48 12.33 -7.07
CA MET A 84 -3.37 11.41 -6.84
C MET A 84 -3.85 9.98 -6.54
N VAL A 85 -3.11 9.01 -7.08
CA VAL A 85 -3.12 7.62 -6.63
C VAL A 85 -1.74 7.31 -6.07
N ILE A 86 -1.73 6.72 -4.88
CA ILE A 86 -0.53 6.32 -4.16
C ILE A 86 -0.60 4.81 -3.94
N LEU A 87 0.44 4.11 -4.36
CA LEU A 87 0.62 2.69 -4.06
C LEU A 87 1.70 2.54 -2.98
N MET A 88 1.32 1.94 -1.86
CA MET A 88 2.22 1.53 -0.78
C MET A 88 2.51 0.04 -0.92
N VAL A 89 3.75 -0.32 -1.26
CA VAL A 89 4.19 -1.72 -1.21
C VAL A 89 4.94 -1.93 0.09
N THR A 90 4.47 -2.86 0.92
CA THR A 90 5.03 -3.13 2.25
C THR A 90 5.64 -4.53 2.28
N ASP A 91 6.94 -4.59 2.53
CA ASP A 91 7.62 -5.82 2.89
C ASP A 91 7.38 -6.08 4.38
N ILE A 92 6.61 -7.13 4.67
CA ILE A 92 6.23 -7.49 6.04
C ILE A 92 7.39 -8.14 6.82
N THR A 93 8.42 -8.62 6.13
CA THR A 93 9.60 -9.28 6.71
C THR A 93 10.61 -8.24 7.16
N SER A 94 10.98 -7.30 6.27
CA SER A 94 11.92 -6.22 6.59
C SER A 94 11.25 -5.02 7.28
N GLN A 95 9.92 -4.99 7.35
CA GLN A 95 9.12 -3.90 7.91
C GLN A 95 9.42 -2.56 7.23
N ASN A 96 9.52 -2.58 5.91
CA ASN A 96 9.78 -1.41 5.08
C ASN A 96 8.65 -1.21 4.09
N SER A 97 8.29 0.05 3.82
CA SER A 97 7.37 0.37 2.73
C SER A 97 8.01 1.26 1.69
N VAL A 98 7.66 1.01 0.43
CA VAL A 98 7.97 1.87 -0.71
C VAL A 98 6.67 2.47 -1.20
N LEU A 99 6.59 3.80 -1.27
CA LEU A 99 5.46 4.48 -1.90
C LEU A 99 5.80 4.81 -3.34
N HIS A 100 4.84 4.61 -4.24
CA HIS A 100 4.84 5.08 -5.62
C HIS A 100 3.70 6.07 -5.81
N PHE A 101 3.94 7.13 -6.59
CA PHE A 101 2.99 8.22 -6.79
C PHE A 101 2.66 8.40 -8.28
N SER A 102 1.37 8.46 -8.63
CA SER A 102 0.91 8.72 -10.01
C SER A 102 1.28 10.13 -10.50
N ASP A 103 1.40 11.08 -9.58
CA ASP A 103 1.91 12.43 -9.83
C ASP A 103 3.03 12.77 -8.84
N CYS A 104 4.08 13.43 -9.33
CA CYS A 104 5.19 13.93 -8.51
C CYS A 104 5.06 15.42 -8.20
N SER A 105 4.05 16.12 -8.73
CA SER A 105 3.86 17.56 -8.52
C SER A 105 3.82 17.91 -7.02
N LEU A 106 2.97 17.24 -6.25
CA LEU A 106 2.75 17.52 -4.82
C LEU A 106 3.83 16.97 -3.88
N THR A 107 4.59 15.96 -4.30
CA THR A 107 5.55 15.25 -3.44
C THR A 107 7.01 15.51 -3.79
N GLY A 108 7.28 15.93 -5.03
CA GLY A 108 8.64 16.08 -5.58
C GLY A 108 9.31 14.76 -5.99
N TYR A 109 8.67 13.61 -5.74
CA TYR A 109 9.24 12.28 -5.98
C TYR A 109 8.23 11.35 -6.64
N ARG A 110 8.69 10.49 -7.56
CA ARG A 110 7.89 9.39 -8.12
C ARG A 110 7.82 8.19 -7.16
N GLN A 111 8.80 8.06 -6.28
CA GLN A 111 8.94 6.96 -5.35
C GLN A 111 9.70 7.41 -4.09
N VAL A 112 9.35 6.84 -2.93
CA VAL A 112 10.09 7.04 -1.66
C VAL A 112 10.12 5.74 -0.84
N SER A 113 11.27 5.43 -0.26
CA SER A 113 11.43 4.30 0.68
C SER A 113 11.30 4.82 2.12
N LEU A 114 10.53 4.11 2.94
CA LEU A 114 10.16 4.50 4.30
C LEU A 114 10.39 3.32 5.28
N PRO A 115 11.64 3.14 5.75
CA PRO A 115 11.97 2.08 6.70
C PRO A 115 11.20 2.21 8.01
N GLY A 116 10.67 1.08 8.51
CA GLY A 116 9.91 1.03 9.77
C GLY A 116 8.46 1.52 9.65
N MET A 117 8.03 2.01 8.49
CA MET A 117 6.64 2.42 8.25
C MET A 117 5.90 1.31 7.53
N THR A 118 4.95 0.67 8.20
CA THR A 118 4.19 -0.48 7.66
C THR A 118 2.69 -0.26 7.69
N SER A 119 2.22 0.72 8.48
CA SER A 119 0.80 1.02 8.61
C SER A 119 0.40 2.22 7.76
N ARG A 120 -0.52 1.99 6.82
CA ARG A 120 -1.16 3.08 6.09
C ARG A 120 -1.75 4.15 7.02
N LYS A 121 -2.47 3.74 8.07
CA LYS A 121 -3.18 4.66 8.96
C LYS A 121 -2.29 5.34 9.99
N LYS A 122 -1.42 4.57 10.63
CA LYS A 122 -0.60 5.08 11.75
C LYS A 122 0.64 5.84 11.26
N ASP A 123 1.22 5.42 10.15
CA ASP A 123 2.52 5.92 9.71
C ASP A 123 2.39 6.80 8.45
N ILE A 124 1.76 6.27 7.39
CA ILE A 124 1.75 6.94 6.08
C ILE A 124 0.79 8.12 6.02
N LEU A 125 -0.42 8.03 6.58
CA LEU A 125 -1.36 9.14 6.57
C LEU A 125 -0.81 10.40 7.28
N PRO A 126 -0.23 10.32 8.50
CA PRO A 126 0.44 11.47 9.10
C PRO A 126 1.58 12.01 8.25
N TRP A 127 2.44 11.12 7.73
CA TRP A 127 3.56 11.51 6.88
C TRP A 127 3.11 12.27 5.62
N LEU A 128 2.07 11.80 4.94
CA LEU A 128 1.49 12.48 3.78
C LEU A 128 0.87 13.82 4.15
N THR A 129 0.19 13.89 5.29
CA THR A 129 -0.45 15.12 5.79
C THR A 129 0.59 16.23 6.00
N ASP A 130 1.72 15.90 6.64
CA ASP A 130 2.82 16.84 6.86
C ASP A 130 3.49 17.25 5.54
N ARG A 131 3.67 16.30 4.62
CA ARG A 131 4.26 16.58 3.30
C ARG A 131 3.38 17.52 2.48
N PHE A 132 2.07 17.27 2.43
CA PHE A 132 1.16 18.12 1.66
C PHE A 132 0.99 19.51 2.31
N ALA A 133 1.10 19.63 3.63
CA ALA A 133 1.08 20.94 4.30
C ALA A 133 2.25 21.85 3.89
N SER A 134 3.40 21.26 3.55
CA SER A 134 4.57 22.01 3.07
C SER A 134 4.43 22.52 1.63
N TYR A 135 3.45 22.01 0.89
CA TYR A 135 3.20 22.36 -0.49
C TYR A 135 2.13 23.46 -0.58
N LYS A 136 2.55 24.71 -0.81
CA LYS A 136 1.61 25.79 -1.15
C LYS A 136 1.21 25.64 -2.61
N ARG A 137 -0.08 25.44 -2.87
CA ARG A 137 -0.67 25.69 -4.19
C ARG A 137 -0.55 27.16 -4.55
#